data_AF-A0A9C9G9A8-F1
#
_entry.id   AF-A0A9C9G9A8-F1
#
_cell.length_a   1.000
_cell.length_b   1.000
_cell.length_c   1.000
_cell.angle_alpha   90.00
_cell.angle_beta   90.00
_cell.angle_gamma   90.00
#
_symmetry.space_group_name_H-M   'P 1'
#
loop_
_entity.id
_entity.type
_entity.pdbx_description
1 polymer ?
#
loop_
_entity_poly.entity_id
_entity_poly.type
_entity_poly.pdbx_seq_one_letter_code
_entity_poly.pdbx_strand_id
1 'polypeptide(L)'
;KSLFTDAQYLRYEIFCDWLPTDNCFVSLDTGVTDKWNTPVAKVRIGYHEHDLKVGHYINERVLRVMETLGAKNIHSGVSGSPPQNLVAGGCRFGNDPAASVLNADCRAHDVENLYVTDGSFMPTGGSVPYTWTIYANAFRVADRIRASL
;
A
#
# COMPACT_ATOMS: atom_id res chain seq x y z
N LYS A 1 35.12 1.05 13.61
CA LYS A 1 35.04 2.46 14.07
C LYS A 1 35.22 3.49 12.94
N SER A 2 35.71 3.12 11.74
CA SER A 2 36.03 4.06 10.65
C SER A 2 34.88 4.46 9.72
N LEU A 3 33.82 3.65 9.60
CA LEU A 3 32.76 3.89 8.58
C LEU A 3 32.00 5.22 8.76
N PHE A 4 31.86 5.72 10.00
CA PHE A 4 31.09 6.94 10.30
C PHE A 4 31.94 8.22 10.31
N THR A 5 33.26 8.13 10.28
CA THR A 5 34.16 9.29 10.31
C THR A 5 34.75 9.62 8.95
N ASP A 6 34.78 8.65 8.03
CA ASP A 6 35.54 8.76 6.79
C ASP A 6 34.66 9.04 5.56
N ALA A 7 33.34 8.87 5.69
CA ALA A 7 32.37 9.13 4.62
C ALA A 7 31.00 9.55 5.17
N GLN A 8 30.25 10.29 4.36
CA GLN A 8 28.83 10.56 4.59
C GLN A 8 28.01 9.80 3.55
N TYR A 9 26.96 9.11 4.01
CA TYR A 9 26.06 8.34 3.16
C TYR A 9 24.69 9.00 3.17
N LEU A 10 24.13 9.20 1.98
CA LEU A 10 22.76 9.66 1.80
C LEU A 10 21.97 8.54 1.10
N ARG A 11 20.84 8.17 1.68
CA ARG A 11 19.88 7.23 1.08
C ARG A 11 18.62 7.99 0.74
N TYR A 12 18.06 7.72 -0.44
CA TYR A 12 16.74 8.15 -0.82
C TYR A 12 15.86 6.94 -1.07
N GLU A 13 14.56 7.13 -0.88
CA GLU A 13 13.51 6.16 -1.18
C GLU A 13 12.41 6.89 -1.93
N ILE A 14 11.84 6.22 -2.94
CA ILE A 14 10.73 6.74 -3.73
C ILE A 14 9.55 5.80 -3.51
N PHE A 15 8.44 6.35 -3.05
CA PHE A 15 7.15 5.66 -3.02
C PHE A 15 6.31 6.21 -4.16
N CYS A 16 6.12 5.42 -5.20
CA CYS A 16 5.11 5.69 -6.22
C CYS A 16 3.76 5.18 -5.73
N ASP A 17 2.66 5.70 -6.28
CA ASP A 17 1.40 4.98 -6.15
C ASP A 17 1.56 3.59 -6.80
N TRP A 18 1.02 2.58 -6.14
CA TRP A 18 1.05 1.21 -6.63
C TRP A 18 -0.35 0.90 -7.13
N LEU A 19 -0.51 0.98 -8.45
CA LEU A 19 -1.83 0.98 -9.04
C LEU A 19 -2.56 -0.34 -8.80
N PRO A 20 -3.87 -0.30 -8.51
CA PRO A 20 -4.66 -1.52 -8.37
C PRO A 20 -4.61 -2.36 -9.64
N THR A 21 -4.36 -3.65 -9.49
CA THR A 21 -4.32 -4.61 -10.59
C THR A 21 -4.90 -5.95 -10.15
N ASP A 22 -5.61 -6.63 -11.06
CA ASP A 22 -6.19 -7.96 -10.80
C ASP A 22 -5.12 -9.05 -10.63
N ASN A 23 -3.86 -8.75 -10.96
CA ASN A 23 -2.72 -9.61 -10.69
C ASN A 23 -2.18 -9.45 -9.25
N CYS A 24 -2.91 -8.73 -8.38
CA CYS A 24 -2.66 -8.59 -6.95
C CYS A 24 -3.90 -8.99 -6.18
N PHE A 25 -3.85 -10.13 -5.46
CA PHE A 25 -4.97 -10.59 -4.64
C PHE A 25 -4.48 -11.47 -3.49
N VAL A 26 -5.35 -11.62 -2.49
CA VAL A 26 -5.17 -12.54 -1.37
C VAL A 26 -6.32 -13.53 -1.35
N SER A 27 -6.02 -14.81 -1.15
CA SER A 27 -7.00 -15.85 -0.88
C SER A 27 -6.59 -16.66 0.34
N LEU A 28 -7.45 -17.57 0.79
CA LEU A 28 -7.08 -18.57 1.79
C LEU A 28 -6.40 -19.76 1.11
N ASP A 29 -5.36 -20.31 1.73
CA ASP A 29 -4.73 -21.55 1.27
C ASP A 29 -5.54 -22.76 1.75
N THR A 30 -5.82 -23.71 0.84
CA THR A 30 -6.65 -24.88 1.15
C THR A 30 -5.86 -26.06 1.73
N GLY A 31 -4.52 -26.04 1.65
CA GLY A 31 -3.65 -27.13 2.10
C GLY A 31 -2.73 -26.76 3.25
N VAL A 32 -2.61 -25.48 3.58
CA VAL A 32 -1.74 -24.98 4.65
C VAL A 32 -2.56 -24.22 5.69
N THR A 33 -2.44 -24.65 6.94
CA THR A 33 -3.02 -23.97 8.09
C THR A 33 -1.92 -23.41 8.98
N ASP A 34 -2.27 -22.38 9.76
CA ASP A 34 -1.42 -21.88 10.83
C ASP A 34 -1.46 -22.79 12.06
N LYS A 35 -0.74 -22.39 13.11
CA LYS A 35 -0.67 -23.14 14.38
C LYS A 35 -2.00 -23.24 15.15
N TRP A 36 -3.04 -22.52 14.71
CA TRP A 36 -4.38 -22.53 15.27
C TRP A 36 -5.38 -23.23 14.34
N ASN A 37 -4.90 -24.00 13.34
CA ASN A 37 -5.71 -24.69 12.34
C ASN A 37 -6.57 -23.77 11.46
N THR A 38 -6.18 -22.50 11.31
CA THR A 38 -6.85 -21.56 10.38
C THR A 38 -6.11 -21.55 9.04
N PRO A 39 -6.80 -21.58 7.89
CA PRO A 39 -6.18 -21.40 6.57
C PRO A 39 -5.28 -20.16 6.50
N VAL A 40 -4.03 -20.32 6.04
CA VAL A 40 -3.12 -19.17 5.91
C VAL A 40 -3.49 -18.30 4.70
N ALA A 41 -3.04 -17.05 4.70
CA ALA A 41 -3.16 -16.18 3.54
C ALA A 41 -2.22 -16.65 2.41
N LYS A 42 -2.79 -16.88 1.22
CA LYS A 42 -2.09 -17.10 -0.03
C LYS A 42 -2.10 -15.80 -0.83
N VAL A 43 -0.95 -15.13 -0.88
CA VAL A 43 -0.84 -13.79 -1.46
C VAL A 43 -0.20 -13.89 -2.85
N ARG A 44 -0.92 -13.39 -3.86
CA ARG A 44 -0.39 -13.11 -5.19
C ARG A 44 -0.06 -11.62 -5.27
N ILE A 45 1.21 -11.32 -5.46
CA ILE A 45 1.71 -9.96 -5.62
C ILE A 45 2.22 -9.80 -7.06
N GLY A 46 1.66 -8.84 -7.78
CA GLY A 46 2.10 -8.36 -9.10
C GLY A 46 2.43 -6.87 -9.04
N TYR A 47 2.50 -6.18 -10.16
CA TYR A 47 2.55 -4.72 -10.21
C TYR A 47 2.03 -4.25 -11.56
N HIS A 48 1.72 -2.97 -11.69
CA HIS A 48 1.35 -2.38 -12.96
C HIS A 48 2.59 -1.79 -13.65
N GLU A 49 2.75 -1.99 -14.96
CA GLU A 49 3.90 -1.47 -15.72
C GLU A 49 4.07 0.06 -15.61
N HIS A 50 2.98 0.77 -15.34
CA HIS A 50 3.01 2.21 -15.09
C HIS A 50 3.79 2.57 -13.82
N ASP A 51 3.75 1.72 -12.78
CA ASP A 51 4.45 1.97 -11.52
C ASP A 51 5.96 2.06 -11.76
N LEU A 52 6.50 1.17 -12.61
CA LEU A 52 7.90 1.19 -13.05
C LEU A 52 8.22 2.44 -13.87
N LYS A 53 7.34 2.84 -14.80
CA LYS A 53 7.53 4.06 -15.62
C LYS A 53 7.67 5.30 -14.74
N VAL A 54 6.79 5.44 -13.75
CA VAL A 54 6.84 6.56 -12.78
C VAL A 54 8.09 6.45 -11.91
N GLY A 55 8.43 5.25 -11.42
CA GLY A 55 9.63 4.99 -10.64
C GLY A 55 10.91 5.41 -11.36
N HIS A 56 11.08 5.00 -12.62
CA HIS A 56 12.22 5.40 -13.45
C HIS A 56 12.26 6.92 -13.67
N TYR A 57 11.12 7.53 -13.99
CA TYR A 57 11.02 8.97 -14.21
C TYR A 57 11.46 9.80 -12.99
N ILE A 58 11.05 9.41 -11.78
CA ILE A 58 11.45 10.09 -10.55
C ILE A 58 12.91 9.78 -10.21
N ASN A 59 13.35 8.52 -10.38
CA ASN A 59 14.71 8.10 -10.10
C ASN A 59 15.74 8.90 -10.91
N GLU A 60 15.50 9.10 -12.22
CA GLU A 60 16.36 9.93 -13.08
C GLU A 60 16.53 11.37 -12.57
N ARG A 61 15.50 11.94 -11.93
CA ARG A 61 15.56 13.29 -11.35
C ARG A 61 16.36 13.29 -10.05
N VAL A 62 16.16 12.28 -9.20
CA VAL A 62 16.91 12.15 -7.96
C VAL A 62 18.40 11.98 -8.25
N LEU A 63 18.78 11.20 -9.25
CA LEU A 63 20.18 11.06 -9.66
C LEU A 63 20.83 12.41 -9.99
N ARG A 64 20.14 13.28 -10.75
CA ARG A 64 20.61 14.65 -11.03
C ARG A 64 20.75 15.51 -9.78
N VAL A 65 19.84 15.36 -8.82
CA VAL A 65 19.94 16.06 -7.52
C VAL A 65 21.16 15.57 -6.74
N MET A 66 21.39 14.26 -6.69
CA MET A 66 22.54 13.66 -6.00
C MET A 66 23.87 14.12 -6.61
N GLU A 67 23.97 14.17 -7.94
CA GLU A 67 25.13 14.71 -8.66
C GLU A 67 25.36 16.20 -8.32
N THR A 68 24.29 17.00 -8.30
CA THR A 68 24.36 18.43 -7.97
C THR A 68 24.81 18.66 -6.53
N LEU A 69 24.45 17.77 -5.61
CA LEU A 69 24.92 17.78 -4.22
C LEU A 69 26.39 17.34 -4.07
N GLY A 70 27.04 16.90 -5.15
CA GLY A 70 28.42 16.43 -5.14
C GLY A 70 28.59 14.98 -4.65
N ALA A 71 27.51 14.18 -4.63
CA ALA A 71 27.58 12.78 -4.24
C ALA A 71 28.47 11.99 -5.21
N LYS A 72 29.25 11.05 -4.66
CA LYS A 72 30.09 10.11 -5.42
C LYS A 72 29.60 8.68 -5.16
N ASN A 73 29.89 7.76 -6.08
CA ASN A 73 29.48 6.35 -5.99
C ASN A 73 27.95 6.19 -5.86
N ILE A 74 27.19 6.87 -6.72
CA ILE A 74 25.73 6.85 -6.69
C ILE A 74 25.24 5.51 -7.26
N HIS A 75 24.43 4.80 -6.48
CA HIS A 75 23.76 3.57 -6.91
C HIS A 75 22.25 3.73 -6.74
N SER A 76 21.49 3.23 -7.71
CA SER A 76 20.02 3.30 -7.69
C SER A 76 19.39 2.04 -8.29
N GLY A 77 18.14 1.77 -7.92
CA GLY A 77 17.35 0.70 -8.49
C GLY A 77 15.87 1.03 -8.43
N VAL A 78 15.12 0.57 -9.43
CA VAL A 78 13.66 0.62 -9.47
C VAL A 78 13.16 -0.81 -9.48
N SER A 79 12.15 -1.10 -8.66
CA SER A 79 11.56 -2.44 -8.54
C SER A 79 10.04 -2.32 -8.53
N GLY A 80 9.36 -3.33 -9.09
CA GLY A 80 7.92 -3.50 -8.98
C GLY A 80 7.52 -4.26 -7.71
N SER A 81 8.48 -4.66 -6.86
CA SER A 81 8.17 -5.26 -5.56
C SER A 81 7.55 -4.22 -4.63
N PRO A 82 6.37 -4.50 -4.05
CA PRO A 82 5.75 -3.57 -3.12
C PRO A 82 6.47 -3.53 -1.77
N PRO A 83 6.32 -2.43 -1.03
CA PRO A 83 6.68 -2.39 0.39
C PRO A 83 5.80 -3.37 1.20
N GLN A 84 6.40 -4.10 2.12
CA GLN A 84 5.68 -5.08 2.96
C GLN A 84 4.82 -4.42 4.05
N ASN A 85 5.05 -3.14 4.34
CA ASN A 85 4.44 -2.40 5.44
C ASN A 85 3.36 -1.39 4.99
N LEU A 86 3.10 -1.29 3.68
CA LEU A 86 2.05 -0.43 3.10
C LEU A 86 1.14 -1.28 2.20
N VAL A 87 0.32 -2.14 2.85
CA VAL A 87 -0.73 -2.94 2.18
C VAL A 87 -2.10 -2.24 2.22
N ALA A 88 -2.77 -2.15 1.08
CA ALA A 88 -4.07 -1.50 0.91
C ALA A 88 -4.98 -2.24 -0.10
N GLY A 89 -6.26 -1.86 -0.16
CA GLY A 89 -7.18 -2.25 -1.23
C GLY A 89 -7.80 -3.65 -1.18
N GLY A 90 -7.50 -4.45 -0.15
CA GLY A 90 -8.04 -5.81 0.02
C GLY A 90 -9.56 -5.88 0.18
N CYS A 91 -10.17 -4.87 0.80
CA CYS A 91 -11.62 -4.73 0.98
C CYS A 91 -12.05 -3.35 0.50
N ARG A 92 -11.61 -2.95 -0.69
CA ARG A 92 -11.80 -1.59 -1.20
C ARG A 92 -13.28 -1.18 -1.17
N PHE A 93 -13.53 0.10 -0.89
CA PHE A 93 -14.86 0.65 -1.09
C PHE A 93 -15.17 0.93 -2.56
N GLY A 94 -16.44 1.11 -2.88
CA GLY A 94 -16.92 1.50 -4.20
C GLY A 94 -18.44 1.61 -4.23
N ASN A 95 -18.96 2.10 -5.36
CA ASN A 95 -20.41 2.21 -5.56
C ASN A 95 -21.01 0.92 -6.14
N ASP A 96 -20.18 0.06 -6.73
CA ASP A 96 -20.60 -1.19 -7.37
C ASP A 96 -20.24 -2.39 -6.48
N PRO A 97 -21.21 -3.13 -5.92
CA PRO A 97 -20.95 -4.33 -5.12
C PRO A 97 -20.30 -5.47 -5.93
N ALA A 98 -20.34 -5.46 -7.26
CA ALA A 98 -19.64 -6.44 -8.09
C ALA A 98 -18.12 -6.16 -8.18
N ALA A 99 -17.68 -4.94 -7.87
CA ALA A 99 -16.29 -4.50 -8.01
C ALA A 99 -15.68 -3.99 -6.70
N SER A 100 -16.42 -4.00 -5.60
CA SER A 100 -15.99 -3.51 -4.28
C SER A 100 -16.63 -4.28 -3.15
N VAL A 101 -15.93 -4.37 -2.02
CA VAL A 101 -16.42 -5.10 -0.82
C VAL A 101 -17.30 -4.20 0.04
N LEU A 102 -16.96 -2.91 0.08
CA LEU A 102 -17.61 -1.92 0.94
C LEU A 102 -18.28 -0.83 0.11
N ASN A 103 -19.32 -0.21 0.66
CA ASN A 103 -19.83 1.06 0.16
C ASN A 103 -18.97 2.24 0.62
N ALA A 104 -19.31 3.46 0.21
CA ALA A 104 -18.57 4.68 0.56
C ALA A 104 -18.50 4.99 2.08
N ASP A 105 -19.42 4.44 2.88
CA ASP A 105 -19.39 4.51 4.34
C ASP A 105 -18.58 3.39 4.99
N CYS A 106 -17.80 2.66 4.19
CA CYS A 106 -16.98 1.52 4.62
C CYS A 106 -17.78 0.39 5.28
N ARG A 107 -19.08 0.31 4.97
CA ARG A 107 -19.96 -0.80 5.35
C ARG A 107 -19.92 -1.86 4.25
N ALA A 108 -19.87 -3.13 4.63
CA ALA A 108 -19.98 -4.23 3.67
C ALA A 108 -21.31 -4.14 2.91
N HIS A 109 -21.29 -4.42 1.61
CA HIS A 109 -22.52 -4.42 0.80
C HIS A 109 -23.49 -5.53 1.26
N ASP A 110 -22.94 -6.68 1.66
CA ASP A 110 -23.72 -7.88 1.99
C ASP A 110 -24.23 -7.94 3.44
N VAL A 111 -23.71 -7.08 4.33
CA VAL A 111 -23.97 -7.16 5.79
C VAL A 111 -24.14 -5.77 6.39
N GLU A 112 -25.34 -5.48 6.90
CA GLU A 112 -25.74 -4.14 7.36
C GLU A 112 -25.01 -3.61 8.60
N ASN A 113 -24.40 -4.49 9.40
CA ASN A 113 -23.71 -4.14 10.64
C ASN A 113 -22.22 -4.46 10.63
N LEU A 114 -21.64 -4.71 9.45
CA LEU A 114 -20.21 -5.00 9.28
C LEU A 114 -19.48 -3.83 8.61
N TYR A 115 -18.43 -3.34 9.25
CA TYR A 115 -17.62 -2.20 8.78
C TYR A 115 -16.13 -2.55 8.79
N VAL A 116 -15.37 -2.01 7.85
CA VAL A 116 -13.91 -2.21 7.73
C VAL A 116 -13.22 -0.86 7.59
N THR A 117 -12.24 -0.57 8.45
CA THR A 117 -11.66 0.79 8.56
C THR A 117 -10.14 0.85 8.47
N ASP A 118 -9.46 -0.27 8.20
CA ASP A 118 -8.00 -0.34 8.01
C ASP A 118 -7.58 0.05 6.58
N GLY A 119 -6.30 -0.12 6.20
CA GLY A 119 -5.83 0.24 4.85
C GLY A 119 -6.57 -0.48 3.71
N SER A 120 -7.28 -1.56 3.98
CA SER A 120 -7.97 -2.36 2.96
C SER A 120 -9.12 -1.61 2.28
N PHE A 121 -9.72 -0.59 2.89
CA PHE A 121 -10.84 0.17 2.29
C PHE A 121 -10.41 1.02 1.08
N MET A 122 -9.11 1.33 0.97
CA MET A 122 -8.61 2.31 0.01
C MET A 122 -8.59 1.73 -1.42
N PRO A 123 -9.30 2.30 -2.40
CA PRO A 123 -9.21 1.83 -3.79
C PRO A 123 -7.87 2.11 -4.44
N THR A 124 -7.10 3.08 -3.93
CA THR A 124 -5.73 3.41 -4.35
C THR A 124 -4.90 3.70 -3.10
N GLY A 125 -3.65 3.23 -3.06
CA GLY A 125 -2.75 3.43 -1.91
C GLY A 125 -2.14 4.84 -1.86
N GLY A 126 -2.02 5.50 -3.01
CA GLY A 126 -1.31 6.77 -3.12
C GLY A 126 0.20 6.60 -2.96
N SER A 127 0.93 7.72 -2.97
CA SER A 127 2.40 7.76 -2.91
C SER A 127 2.98 8.12 -1.53
N VAL A 128 2.15 8.10 -0.48
CA VAL A 128 2.55 8.48 0.89
C VAL A 128 2.03 7.47 1.92
N PRO A 129 2.69 7.34 3.08
CA PRO A 129 2.17 6.52 4.18
C PRO A 129 0.78 7.00 4.61
N TYR A 130 -0.20 6.09 4.61
CA TYR A 130 -1.62 6.41 4.77
C TYR A 130 -2.19 6.08 6.16
N THR A 131 -1.35 5.88 7.18
CA THR A 131 -1.81 5.65 8.56
C THR A 131 -2.75 6.76 9.05
N TRP A 132 -2.44 8.01 8.73
CA TRP A 132 -3.32 9.14 9.08
C TRP A 132 -4.66 9.10 8.34
N THR A 133 -4.65 8.66 7.08
CA THR A 133 -5.88 8.43 6.31
C THR A 133 -6.73 7.32 6.92
N ILE A 134 -6.10 6.24 7.41
CA ILE A 134 -6.77 5.17 8.14
C ILE A 134 -7.43 5.71 9.41
N TYR A 135 -6.72 6.49 10.23
CA TYR A 135 -7.30 7.07 11.45
C TYR A 135 -8.45 8.03 11.14
N ALA A 136 -8.28 8.93 10.17
CA ALA A 136 -9.32 9.84 9.75
C ALA A 136 -10.57 9.10 9.28
N ASN A 137 -10.40 8.04 8.48
CA ASN A 137 -11.51 7.22 8.01
C ASN A 137 -12.18 6.44 9.14
N ALA A 138 -11.41 5.89 10.09
CA ALA A 138 -11.96 5.20 11.25
C ALA A 138 -12.86 6.11 12.09
N PHE A 139 -12.45 7.37 12.34
CA PHE A 139 -13.30 8.35 13.03
C PHE A 139 -14.56 8.71 12.23
N ARG A 140 -14.41 8.94 10.92
CA ARG A 140 -15.55 9.20 10.02
C ARG A 140 -16.58 8.07 10.07
N VAL A 141 -16.14 6.82 10.02
CA VAL A 141 -17.01 5.64 10.06
C VAL A 141 -17.64 5.46 11.45
N ALA A 142 -16.90 5.72 12.52
CA ALA A 142 -17.46 5.70 13.87
C ALA A 142 -18.61 6.70 14.05
N ASP A 143 -18.49 7.92 13.49
CA ASP A 143 -19.57 8.89 13.48
C ASP A 143 -20.80 8.40 12.72
N ARG A 144 -20.62 7.67 11.61
CA ARG A 144 -21.72 7.03 10.85
C ARG A 144 -22.41 5.95 11.67
N ILE A 145 -21.64 5.07 12.31
CA ILE A 145 -22.17 4.02 13.19
C ILE A 145 -22.99 4.68 14.30
N ARG A 146 -22.45 5.68 14.99
CA ARG A 146 -23.15 6.39 16.07
C ARG A 146 -24.47 7.02 15.60
N ALA A 147 -24.53 7.57 14.39
CA ALA A 147 -25.75 8.16 13.83
C ALA A 147 -26.80 7.12 13.40
N SER A 148 -26.41 5.84 13.27
CA SER A 148 -27.30 4.73 12.89
C SER A 148 -27.79 3.88 14.07
N LEU A 149 -27.29 4.16 15.28
CA LEU A 149 -27.77 3.59 16.55
C LEU A 149 -28.99 4.36 17.06
#